data_AF-A0AAN8XEQ6-F1
#
_entry.id   AF-A0AAN8XEQ6-F1
#
_cell.length_a   1.000
_cell.length_b   1.000
_cell.length_c   1.000
_cell.angle_alpha   90.00
_cell.angle_beta   90.00
_cell.angle_gamma   90.00
#
_symmetry.space_group_name_H-M   'P 1'
#
loop_
_entity.id
_entity.type
_entity.pdbx_description
1 polymer ?
#
loop_
_entity_poly.entity_id
_entity_poly.type
_entity_poly.pdbx_seq_one_letter_code
_entity_poly.pdbx_strand_id
1 'polypeptide(L)'
;MHLGEDMGDCWWSERALTELLGEHPGELVRTGSPNFVCTILPPHWRSNKTLPVAFKVIALGEIGDGTLVTVRAGNDENFCAELRNNSAVMKNQIAKFNDLRFVGRSGR
;
A
#
# COMPACT_ATOMS: atom_id res chain seq x y z
N MET A 1 10.42 16.18 29.57
CA MET A 1 10.84 15.02 28.76
C MET A 1 9.62 14.13 28.60
N HIS A 2 8.94 14.20 27.45
CA HIS A 2 7.79 13.35 27.12
C HIS A 2 8.35 12.07 26.48
N LEU A 3 8.56 11.04 27.28
CA LEU A 3 8.93 9.69 26.83
C LEU A 3 7.98 8.76 27.55
N GLY A 4 6.90 8.33 26.88
CA GLY A 4 5.88 7.55 27.57
C GLY A 4 4.79 6.86 26.75
N GLU A 5 4.77 6.90 25.41
CA GLU A 5 3.64 6.37 24.64
C GLU A 5 3.99 5.46 23.44
N ASP A 6 5.27 5.20 23.12
CA ASP A 6 5.64 4.47 21.88
C ASP A 6 5.80 2.93 22.02
N MET A 7 5.72 2.36 23.23
CA MET A 7 6.06 0.94 23.45
C MET A 7 4.87 -0.02 23.38
N GLY A 8 3.63 0.49 23.37
CA GLY A 8 2.39 -0.31 23.32
C GLY A 8 1.89 -0.60 21.90
N ASP A 9 2.03 0.36 20.98
CA ASP A 9 1.38 0.31 19.66
C ASP A 9 2.06 -0.66 18.67
N CYS A 10 3.38 -0.85 18.82
CA CYS A 10 4.16 -1.73 17.96
C CYS A 10 3.75 -3.22 18.13
N TRP A 11 3.49 -3.65 19.37
CA TRP A 11 3.11 -5.04 19.67
C TRP A 11 1.71 -5.41 19.17
N TRP A 12 0.76 -4.48 19.20
CA TRP A 12 -0.57 -4.69 18.61
C TRP A 12 -0.50 -4.76 17.09
N SER A 13 0.32 -3.90 16.48
CA SER A 13 0.54 -3.86 15.03
C SER A 13 1.18 -5.14 14.52
N GLU A 14 2.16 -5.73 15.24
CA GLU A 14 2.78 -7.00 14.84
C GLU A 14 1.81 -8.19 14.90
N ARG A 15 0.91 -8.23 15.89
CA ARG A 15 -0.10 -9.30 16.00
C ARG A 15 -1.15 -9.19 14.89
N ALA A 16 -1.70 -7.99 14.68
CA ALA A 16 -2.65 -7.72 13.60
C ALA A 16 -2.04 -8.01 12.22
N LEU A 17 -0.76 -7.66 12.03
CA LEU A 17 -0.01 -7.98 10.82
C LEU A 17 0.16 -9.49 10.61
N THR A 18 0.46 -10.24 11.67
CA THR A 18 0.63 -11.69 11.57
C THR A 18 -0.67 -12.39 11.17
N GLU A 19 -1.80 -11.96 11.73
CA GLU A 19 -3.13 -12.47 11.41
C GLU A 19 -3.50 -12.15 9.94
N LEU A 20 -3.32 -10.90 9.54
CA LEU A 20 -3.71 -10.42 8.21
C LEU A 20 -2.83 -10.98 7.08
N LEU A 21 -1.54 -11.21 7.34
CA LEU A 21 -0.65 -11.94 6.42
C LEU A 21 -0.97 -13.44 6.39
N GLY A 22 -1.49 -14.00 7.49
CA GLY A 22 -1.91 -15.40 7.58
C GLY A 22 -3.19 -15.70 6.81
N GLU A 23 -4.15 -14.76 6.80
CA GLU A 23 -5.40 -14.87 6.01
C GLU A 23 -5.16 -14.74 4.50
N HIS A 24 -4.11 -14.01 4.11
CA HIS A 24 -3.76 -13.75 2.70
C HIS A 24 -2.28 -14.04 2.40
N PRO A 25 -1.85 -15.31 2.50
CA PRO A 25 -0.45 -15.67 2.38
C PRO A 25 0.07 -15.35 0.98
N GLY A 26 1.08 -14.48 0.91
CA GLY A 26 1.75 -14.12 -0.34
C GLY A 26 1.04 -13.07 -1.20
N GLU A 27 -0.03 -12.42 -0.71
CA GLU A 27 -0.68 -11.32 -1.42
C GLU A 27 -0.24 -9.94 -0.93
N LEU A 28 0.25 -9.84 0.31
CA LEU A 28 0.55 -8.58 0.99
C LEU A 28 2.02 -8.51 1.42
N VAL A 29 2.56 -7.29 1.43
CA VAL A 29 3.93 -6.97 1.84
C VAL A 29 3.95 -5.77 2.76
N ARG A 30 4.92 -5.77 3.69
CA ARG A 30 5.22 -4.62 4.55
C ARG A 30 5.74 -3.45 3.73
N THR A 31 5.26 -2.26 4.04
CA THR A 31 5.83 -1.02 3.51
C THR A 31 7.03 -0.58 4.36
N GLY A 32 7.64 0.56 4.02
CA GLY A 32 8.65 1.20 4.88
C GLY A 32 8.07 1.81 6.16
N SER A 33 6.74 1.91 6.29
CA SER A 33 6.06 2.35 7.50
C SER A 33 5.56 1.14 8.30
N PRO A 34 5.69 1.15 9.64
CA PRO A 34 5.20 0.06 10.48
C PRO A 34 3.67 -0.05 10.48
N ASN A 35 2.95 1.01 10.09
CA ASN A 35 1.50 1.10 10.21
C ASN A 35 0.75 0.71 8.93
N PHE A 36 1.47 0.38 7.85
CA PHE A 36 0.86 0.08 6.56
C PHE A 36 1.45 -1.16 5.90
N VAL A 37 0.55 -1.97 5.34
CA VAL A 37 0.88 -3.05 4.40
C VAL A 37 0.16 -2.81 3.08
N CYS A 38 0.66 -3.38 1.98
CA CYS A 38 0.02 -3.24 0.68
C CYS A 38 0.12 -4.51 -0.14
N THR A 39 -0.65 -4.58 -1.22
CA THR A 39 -0.60 -5.70 -2.17
C THR A 39 0.77 -5.79 -2.84
N ILE A 40 1.31 -7.01 -2.95
CA ILE A 40 2.53 -7.27 -3.73
C ILE A 40 2.29 -6.93 -5.20
N LEU A 41 3.14 -6.08 -5.76
CA LEU A 41 3.12 -5.77 -7.18
C LEU A 41 3.99 -6.76 -7.96
N PRO A 42 3.61 -7.12 -9.21
CA PRO A 42 4.47 -7.92 -10.08
C PRO A 42 5.84 -7.23 -10.28
N PRO A 43 6.95 -7.98 -10.31
CA PRO A 43 8.29 -7.41 -10.47
C PRO A 43 8.48 -6.74 -11.84
N HIS A 44 7.79 -7.24 -12.87
CA HIS A 44 7.73 -6.64 -14.19
C HIS A 44 6.29 -6.70 -14.70
N TRP A 45 5.78 -5.58 -15.21
CA TRP A 45 4.42 -5.50 -15.73
C TRP A 45 4.36 -4.66 -17.01
N ARG A 46 3.42 -5.00 -17.88
CA ARG A 46 3.19 -4.25 -19.13
C ARG A 46 2.56 -2.89 -18.80
N SER A 47 3.07 -1.82 -19.41
CA SER A 47 2.49 -0.49 -19.26
C SER A 47 1.01 -0.43 -19.68
N ASN A 48 0.23 0.35 -18.94
CA ASN A 48 -1.22 0.56 -19.08
C ASN A 48 -2.06 -0.74 -19.09
N LYS A 49 -1.51 -1.86 -18.63
CA LYS A 49 -2.24 -3.12 -18.43
C LYS A 49 -2.76 -3.19 -16.99
N THR A 50 -4.01 -3.61 -16.84
CA THR A 50 -4.62 -3.93 -15.53
C THR A 50 -3.74 -4.90 -14.75
N LEU A 51 -3.54 -4.64 -13.46
CA LEU A 51 -2.80 -5.53 -12.55
C LEU A 51 -3.53 -6.88 -12.40
N PRO A 52 -2.80 -7.99 -12.16
CA PRO A 52 -3.43 -9.30 -11.99
C PRO A 52 -4.28 -9.39 -10.72
N VAL A 53 -3.94 -8.56 -9.71
CA VAL A 53 -4.67 -8.42 -8.45
C VAL A 53 -4.89 -6.94 -8.19
N ALA A 54 -6.06 -6.59 -7.63
CA ALA A 54 -6.35 -5.21 -7.26
C ALA A 54 -5.40 -4.74 -6.15
N PHE A 55 -4.74 -3.60 -6.37
CA PHE A 55 -3.85 -3.02 -5.38
C PHE A 55 -4.64 -2.49 -4.18
N LYS A 56 -4.22 -2.84 -2.97
CA LYS A 56 -4.80 -2.37 -1.72
C LYS A 56 -3.69 -1.78 -0.85
N VAL A 57 -4.05 -0.76 -0.08
CA VAL A 57 -3.28 -0.26 1.07
C VAL A 57 -4.12 -0.51 2.31
N ILE A 58 -3.51 -1.13 3.32
CA ILE A 58 -4.18 -1.54 4.55
C ILE A 58 -3.47 -0.86 5.72
N ALA A 59 -4.24 -0.22 6.58
CA ALA A 59 -3.75 0.44 7.78
C ALA A 59 -3.91 -0.48 9.00
N LEU A 60 -2.83 -0.66 9.76
CA LEU A 60 -2.83 -1.48 10.98
C LEU A 60 -3.35 -0.72 12.20
N GLY A 61 -3.24 0.61 12.19
CA GLY A 61 -3.85 1.50 13.18
C GLY A 61 -5.00 2.29 12.58
N GLU A 62 -5.93 2.78 13.40
CA GLU A 62 -7.19 3.41 12.98
C GLU A 62 -6.99 4.62 12.05
N ILE A 63 -7.68 4.61 10.90
CA ILE A 63 -7.73 5.74 9.96
C ILE A 63 -9.19 5.98 9.61
N GLY A 64 -9.63 7.23 9.76
CA GLY A 64 -11.00 7.61 9.45
C GLY A 64 -11.42 7.25 8.02
N ASP A 65 -12.60 6.63 7.90
CA ASP A 65 -13.25 6.39 6.62
C ASP A 65 -13.38 7.69 5.82
N GLY A 66 -13.21 7.59 4.50
CA GLY A 66 -13.21 8.77 3.62
C GLY A 66 -11.83 9.37 3.39
N THR A 67 -10.80 8.95 4.15
CA THR A 67 -9.43 9.43 3.95
C THR A 67 -8.92 9.08 2.55
N LEU A 68 -8.47 10.08 1.79
CA LEU A 68 -7.92 9.90 0.45
C LEU A 68 -6.52 9.28 0.52
N VAL A 69 -6.32 8.19 -0.21
CA VAL A 69 -5.01 7.54 -0.38
C VAL A 69 -4.59 7.66 -1.83
N THR A 70 -3.37 8.13 -2.08
CA THR A 70 -2.81 8.27 -3.43
C THR A 70 -1.49 7.51 -3.57
N VAL A 71 -1.23 6.99 -4.76
CA VAL A 71 0.02 6.30 -5.11
C VAL A 71 0.79 7.14 -6.13
N ARG A 72 2.10 7.19 -5.94
CA ARG A 72 3.07 7.75 -6.88
C ARG A 72 4.15 6.72 -7.15
N ALA A 73 4.71 6.74 -8.36
CA ALA A 73 5.83 5.90 -8.73
C ALA A 73 6.91 6.77 -9.38
N GLY A 74 8.16 6.45 -9.10
CA GLY A 74 9.29 7.16 -9.69
C GLY A 74 10.62 6.47 -9.41
N ASN A 75 11.61 6.81 -10.21
CA ASN A 75 13.01 6.41 -10.09
C ASN A 75 13.92 7.52 -10.65
N ASP A 76 15.22 7.26 -10.77
CA ASP A 76 16.20 8.26 -11.23
C ASP A 76 15.98 8.70 -12.70
N GLU A 77 15.40 7.85 -13.55
CA GLU A 77 15.10 8.18 -14.95
C GLU A 77 13.77 8.92 -15.11
N ASN A 78 12.78 8.56 -14.29
CA ASN A 78 11.43 9.10 -14.34
C ASN A 78 10.95 9.39 -12.91
N PHE A 79 11.17 10.63 -12.45
CA PHE A 79 10.90 11.03 -11.07
C PHE A 79 9.42 10.91 -10.66
N CYS A 80 8.50 11.00 -11.64
CA CYS A 80 7.07 10.90 -11.40
C CYS A 80 6.39 10.27 -12.63
N ALA A 81 6.28 8.96 -12.61
CA ALA A 81 5.65 8.20 -13.66
C ALA A 81 4.14 8.46 -13.72
N GLU A 82 3.60 8.51 -14.94
CA GLU A 82 2.15 8.59 -15.16
C GLU A 82 1.47 7.31 -14.66
N LEU A 83 0.42 7.49 -13.84
CA LEU A 83 -0.44 6.43 -13.34
C LEU A 83 -1.89 6.72 -13.69
N ARG A 84 -2.71 5.67 -13.80
CA ARG A 84 -4.17 5.79 -13.91
C ARG A 84 -4.83 5.18 -12.68
N ASN A 85 -5.91 5.81 -12.23
CA ASN A 85 -6.67 5.38 -11.04
C ASN A 85 -5.76 5.23 -9.81
N ASN A 86 -4.86 6.20 -9.61
CA ASN A 86 -3.87 6.21 -8.52
C ASN A 86 -4.40 6.81 -7.21
N SER A 87 -5.71 6.89 -7.06
CA SER A 87 -6.39 7.39 -5.88
C SER A 87 -7.46 6.39 -5.45
N ALA A 88 -7.57 6.18 -4.14
CA ALA A 88 -8.59 5.37 -3.51
C ALA A 88 -9.02 6.01 -2.19
N VAL A 89 -10.16 5.58 -1.66
CA VAL A 89 -10.68 6.05 -0.38
C VAL A 89 -10.48 4.95 0.66
N MET A 90 -9.97 5.32 1.82
CA MET A 90 -9.89 4.43 2.98
C MET A 90 -11.29 4.11 3.47
N LYS A 91 -11.58 2.81 3.62
CA LYS A 91 -12.81 2.32 4.23
C LYS A 91 -12.53 1.07 5.04
N ASN A 92 -12.92 1.04 6.30
CA ASN A 92 -12.63 -0.06 7.22
C ASN A 92 -11.14 -0.46 7.15
N GLN A 93 -10.25 0.53 7.27
CA GLN A 93 -8.80 0.32 7.25
C GLN A 93 -8.22 -0.17 5.91
N ILE A 94 -9.02 -0.25 4.84
CA ILE A 94 -8.58 -0.69 3.52
C ILE A 94 -8.88 0.38 2.47
N ALA A 95 -7.85 0.82 1.75
CA ALA A 95 -7.99 1.60 0.52
C ALA A 95 -7.75 0.69 -0.69
N LYS A 96 -8.83 0.32 -1.38
CA LYS A 96 -8.78 -0.55 -2.57
C LYS A 96 -8.78 0.29 -3.85
N PHE A 97 -7.71 0.19 -4.63
CA PHE A 97 -7.58 0.90 -5.89
C PHE A 97 -8.34 0.15 -6.99
N ASN A 98 -9.24 0.86 -7.66
CA ASN A 98 -10.02 0.29 -8.76
C ASN A 98 -9.24 0.41 -10.07
N ASP A 99 -8.66 -0.71 -10.52
CA ASP A 99 -7.91 -0.79 -11.78
C ASP A 99 -6.74 0.21 -11.83
N LEU A 100 -5.91 0.24 -10.78
CA LEU A 100 -4.63 0.96 -10.80
C LEU A 100 -3.77 0.48 -11.96
N ARG A 101 -3.20 1.43 -12.74
CA ARG A 101 -2.28 1.11 -13.83
C ARG A 101 -1.05 2.01 -13.83
N PHE A 102 0.08 1.41 -14.20
CA PHE A 102 1.34 2.11 -14.45
C PHE A 102 1.42 2.42 -15.95
N VAL A 103 1.38 3.69 -16.34
CA VAL A 103 1.46 4.12 -17.74
C VAL A 103 2.88 4.50 -18.11
N GLY A 104 3.55 5.28 -17.26
CA GLY A 104 4.96 5.61 -17.38
C GLY A 104 5.85 4.37 -17.32
N ARG A 105 6.95 4.38 -18.08
CA ARG A 105 7.96 3.31 -18.09
C ARG A 105 9.10 3.66 -17.13
N SER A 106 9.74 2.62 -16.58
CA SER A 106 10.84 2.74 -15.62
C SER A 106 12.24 2.67 -16.24
N GLY A 107 12.36 2.50 -17.56
CA GLY A 107 13.64 2.33 -18.25
C GLY A 107 13.78 0.98 -18.97
N ARG A 108 15.00 0.68 -19.42
CA ARG A 108 15.38 -0.63 -20.00
C ARG A 108 16.23 -1.42 -19.01
#